data_AF-A0A9W9T433-F1
#
_entry.id   AF-A0A9W9T433-F1
#
_cell.length_a   1.000
_cell.length_b   1.000
_cell.length_c   1.000
_cell.angle_alpha   90.00
_cell.angle_beta   90.00
_cell.angle_gamma   90.00
#
_symmetry.space_group_name_H-M   'P 1'
#
loop_
_entity.id
_entity.type
_entity.pdbx_description
1 polymer ?
#
loop_
_entity_poly.entity_id
_entity_poly.type
_entity_poly.pdbx_seq_one_letter_code
_entity_poly.pdbx_strand_id
1 'polypeptide(L)'
;MSSRGDPLILAHEILTMPYDTLSKTALKTSETLLNVPNENTHPVLIARYMLQLATVLQHLHPDLHEGIKSLSETPRATMERLANLAIDLVITRDEFLGGIEGLECIMIESMYQANIGSLRRSWVSNRRAMAIAQLMRLDRSDHRTQFEVLDPNTRCHPQLMWFRIVFLDRQLSLLLGLSQGSLDRSMASDVMLQTDTPMGHLERIHCVLSSKILEWNASSSHSTPYDYSTMKTLDLELQKAARGLPSKW
;
A
#
# COMPACT_ATOMS: atom_id res chain seq x y z
N MET A 1 9.03 24.03 -27.11
CA MET A 1 7.73 23.33 -27.06
C MET A 1 7.67 22.60 -25.73
N SER A 2 6.63 22.87 -24.95
CA SER A 2 6.46 22.51 -23.55
C SER A 2 6.62 21.00 -23.31
N SER A 3 7.59 20.62 -22.47
CA SER A 3 7.59 19.33 -21.79
C SER A 3 6.47 19.37 -20.75
N ARG A 4 5.28 18.90 -21.12
CA ARG A 4 4.30 18.47 -20.11
C ARG A 4 4.98 17.37 -19.31
N GLY A 5 5.41 17.69 -18.09
CA GLY A 5 5.96 16.71 -17.16
C GLY A 5 4.94 15.60 -16.95
N ASP A 6 5.39 14.36 -17.01
CA ASP A 6 4.55 13.23 -16.67
C ASP A 6 3.99 13.44 -15.26
N PRO A 7 2.70 13.10 -15.01
CA PRO A 7 2.10 13.29 -13.70
C PRO A 7 2.88 12.48 -12.65
N LEU A 8 3.44 13.15 -11.65
CA LEU A 8 4.10 12.49 -10.53
C LEU A 8 3.04 11.77 -9.68
N ILE A 9 2.81 10.48 -9.95
CA ILE A 9 1.98 9.64 -9.08
C ILE A 9 2.74 9.48 -7.76
N LEU A 10 2.14 9.93 -6.67
CA LEU A 10 2.77 9.82 -5.37
C LEU A 10 2.59 8.39 -4.87
N ALA A 11 3.66 7.75 -4.41
CA ALA A 11 3.65 6.32 -4.05
C ALA A 11 2.55 5.95 -3.06
N HIS A 12 2.19 6.86 -2.14
CA HIS A 12 1.11 6.63 -1.18
C HIS A 12 -0.28 6.56 -1.81
N GLU A 13 -0.54 7.21 -2.95
CA GLU A 13 -1.87 7.20 -3.57
C GLU A 13 -2.21 5.82 -4.16
N ILE A 14 -1.20 5.03 -4.53
CA ILE A 14 -1.36 3.63 -4.99
C ILE A 14 -1.99 2.76 -3.89
N LEU A 15 -1.82 3.15 -2.62
CA LEU A 15 -2.37 2.43 -1.47
C LEU A 15 -3.89 2.62 -1.35
N THR A 16 -4.45 3.72 -1.85
CA THR A 16 -5.85 4.10 -1.59
C THR A 16 -6.70 4.26 -2.84
N MET A 17 -6.09 4.43 -4.03
CA MET A 17 -6.79 4.73 -5.28
C MET A 17 -6.39 3.78 -6.44
N PRO A 18 -7.35 3.39 -7.32
CA PRO A 18 -7.04 2.54 -8.47
C PRO A 18 -6.19 3.27 -9.53
N TYR A 19 -5.37 2.52 -10.28
CA TYR A 19 -4.43 3.08 -11.26
C TYR A 19 -5.06 3.95 -12.35
N ASP A 20 -6.24 3.58 -12.83
CA ASP A 20 -6.96 4.33 -13.86
C ASP A 20 -7.40 5.72 -13.33
N THR A 21 -7.69 5.82 -12.04
CA THR A 21 -8.04 7.07 -11.36
C THR A 21 -6.79 7.91 -11.13
N LEU A 22 -5.69 7.30 -10.66
CA LEU A 22 -4.41 7.98 -10.44
C LEU A 22 -3.89 8.67 -11.70
N SER A 23 -4.00 8.01 -12.85
CA SER A 23 -3.60 8.58 -14.15
C SER A 23 -4.33 9.89 -14.49
N LYS A 24 -5.51 10.12 -13.89
CA LYS A 24 -6.35 11.31 -14.11
C LYS A 24 -6.20 12.37 -13.03
N THR A 25 -5.69 12.03 -11.84
CA THR A 25 -5.71 12.93 -10.66
C THR A 25 -4.35 13.39 -10.15
N ALA A 26 -3.24 12.77 -10.56
CA ALA A 26 -1.90 12.98 -9.99
C ALA A 26 -1.44 14.45 -9.89
N LEU A 27 -1.78 15.32 -10.86
CA LEU A 27 -1.41 16.74 -10.80
C LEU A 27 -2.10 17.49 -9.64
N LYS A 28 -3.36 17.18 -9.33
CA LYS A 28 -4.13 17.84 -8.27
C LYS A 28 -3.61 17.48 -6.89
N THR A 29 -3.16 16.25 -6.69
CA THR A 29 -2.66 15.79 -5.39
C THR A 29 -1.31 16.43 -5.06
N SER A 30 -0.44 16.64 -6.06
CA SER A 30 0.83 17.35 -5.87
C SER A 30 0.63 18.77 -5.32
N GLU A 31 -0.41 19.48 -5.77
CA GLU A 31 -0.77 20.81 -5.26
C GLU A 31 -1.26 20.76 -3.81
N THR A 32 -1.98 19.70 -3.41
CA THR A 32 -2.46 19.57 -2.02
C THR A 32 -1.34 19.42 -1.00
N LEU A 33 -0.20 18.82 -1.37
CA LEU A 33 0.98 18.73 -0.50
C LEU A 33 1.66 20.08 -0.25
N LEU A 34 1.34 21.13 -1.01
CA LEU A 34 1.82 22.48 -0.74
C LEU A 34 1.05 23.16 0.40
N ASN A 35 -0.13 22.63 0.76
CA ASN A 35 -0.98 23.19 1.79
C ASN A 35 -0.61 22.60 3.15
N VAL A 36 0.22 23.32 3.90
CA VAL A 36 0.60 22.93 5.27
C VAL A 36 -0.63 22.97 6.18
N PRO A 37 -0.95 21.88 6.90
CA PRO A 37 -2.03 21.87 7.89
C PRO A 37 -1.83 22.93 8.98
N ASN A 38 -2.93 23.53 9.43
CA ASN A 38 -2.90 24.48 10.55
C ASN A 38 -3.00 23.77 11.92
N GLU A 39 -2.73 24.49 13.01
CA GLU A 39 -2.72 23.98 14.39
C GLU A 39 -4.07 23.44 14.89
N ASN A 40 -5.18 23.85 14.27
CA ASN A 40 -6.53 23.39 14.61
C ASN A 40 -6.95 22.16 13.79
N THR A 41 -6.07 21.65 12.93
CA THR A 41 -6.36 20.48 12.08
C THR A 41 -6.35 19.20 12.91
N HIS A 42 -7.23 18.25 12.59
CA HIS A 42 -7.29 16.98 13.32
C HIS A 42 -5.90 16.27 13.31
N PRO A 43 -5.41 15.72 14.44
CA PRO A 43 -4.07 15.13 14.54
C PRO A 43 -3.77 14.05 13.49
N VAL A 44 -4.76 13.23 13.13
CA VAL A 44 -4.65 12.22 12.07
C VAL A 44 -4.34 12.85 10.71
N LEU A 45 -4.96 13.98 10.37
CA LEU A 45 -4.73 14.65 9.10
C LEU A 45 -3.34 15.31 9.06
N ILE A 46 -2.86 15.80 10.20
CA ILE A 46 -1.48 16.29 10.35
C ILE A 46 -0.49 15.13 10.16
N ALA A 47 -0.71 13.99 10.81
CA ALA A 47 0.10 12.79 10.66
C ALA A 47 0.10 12.28 9.22
N ARG A 48 -1.06 12.25 8.55
CA ARG A 48 -1.20 11.91 7.13
C ARG A 48 -0.29 12.80 6.28
N TYR A 49 -0.36 14.11 6.47
CA TYR A 49 0.50 15.06 5.76
C TYR A 49 2.00 14.80 6.00
N MET A 50 2.40 14.59 7.26
CA MET A 50 3.79 14.28 7.61
C MET A 50 4.30 13.01 6.90
N LEU A 51 3.49 11.95 6.86
CA LEU A 51 3.83 10.67 6.23
C LEU A 51 3.87 10.77 4.70
N GLN A 52 2.95 11.50 4.09
CA GLN A 52 2.95 11.76 2.66
C GLN A 52 4.22 12.52 2.26
N LEU A 53 4.59 13.56 3.01
CA LEU A 53 5.82 14.31 2.79
C LEU A 53 7.07 13.44 2.99
N ALA A 54 7.11 12.61 4.04
CA ALA A 54 8.19 11.65 4.24
C ALA A 54 8.32 10.68 3.05
N THR A 55 7.20 10.21 2.50
CA THR A 55 7.20 9.33 1.32
C THR A 55 7.74 10.03 0.08
N VAL A 56 7.45 11.32 -0.13
CA VAL A 56 8.05 12.11 -1.22
C VAL A 56 9.56 12.19 -1.05
N LEU A 57 10.02 12.48 0.17
CA LEU A 57 11.45 12.58 0.48
C LEU A 57 12.19 11.24 0.30
N GLN A 58 11.53 10.09 0.50
CA GLN A 58 12.12 8.76 0.22
C GLN A 58 12.52 8.57 -1.25
N HIS A 59 11.80 9.20 -2.17
CA HIS A 59 12.01 9.04 -3.61
C HIS A 59 12.81 10.20 -4.22
N LEU A 60 13.22 11.18 -3.41
CA LEU A 60 13.95 12.34 -3.87
C LEU A 60 15.43 11.99 -4.06
N HIS A 61 15.90 11.95 -5.31
CA HIS A 61 17.31 11.76 -5.59
C HIS A 61 18.11 13.01 -5.15
N PRO A 62 19.21 12.86 -4.39
CA PRO A 62 19.97 13.99 -3.83
C PRO A 62 20.45 15.02 -4.86
N ASP A 63 20.70 14.56 -6.08
CA ASP A 63 21.21 15.41 -7.18
C ASP A 63 20.13 16.15 -7.96
N LEU A 64 18.83 15.92 -7.67
CA LEU A 64 17.77 16.43 -8.54
C LEU A 64 17.55 17.94 -8.44
N HIS A 65 17.84 18.60 -7.32
CA HIS A 65 17.49 20.02 -7.14
C HIS A 65 18.55 20.78 -6.34
N GLU A 66 19.06 21.89 -6.90
CA GLU A 66 19.99 22.80 -6.19
C GLU A 66 19.38 23.37 -4.90
N GLY A 67 18.06 23.60 -4.88
CA GLY A 67 17.33 24.07 -3.70
C GLY A 67 17.32 23.11 -2.52
N ILE A 68 17.62 21.81 -2.73
CA ILE A 68 17.77 20.83 -1.64
C ILE A 68 19.04 21.13 -0.83
N LYS A 69 20.09 21.64 -1.48
CA LYS A 69 21.37 21.95 -0.83
C LYS A 69 21.28 23.14 0.12
N SER A 70 20.26 23.98 -0.02
CA SER A 70 20.03 25.14 0.85
C SER A 70 19.07 24.88 2.01
N LEU A 71 18.59 23.65 2.19
CA LEU A 71 17.75 23.28 3.33
C LEU A 71 18.57 23.23 4.63
N SER A 72 17.94 23.58 5.75
CA SER A 72 18.57 23.56 7.09
C SER A 72 18.84 22.14 7.60
N GLU A 73 18.05 21.16 7.14
CA GLU A 73 18.17 19.74 7.44
C GLU A 73 18.28 18.96 6.12
N THR A 74 18.97 17.82 6.15
CA THR A 74 19.01 16.93 4.98
C THR A 74 17.61 16.34 4.71
N PRO A 75 17.23 16.06 3.45
CA PRO A 75 15.95 15.40 3.14
C PRO A 75 15.71 14.13 3.95
N ARG A 76 16.76 13.34 4.16
CA ARG A 76 16.72 12.11 4.96
C ARG A 76 16.40 12.38 6.43
N ALA A 77 17.07 13.36 7.04
CA ALA A 77 16.80 13.71 8.44
C ALA A 77 15.37 14.22 8.63
N THR A 78 14.90 15.09 7.73
CA THR A 78 13.52 15.60 7.72
C THR A 78 12.51 14.46 7.56
N MET A 79 12.74 13.55 6.61
CA MET A 79 11.92 12.36 6.38
C MET A 79 11.79 11.50 7.64
N GLU A 80 12.91 11.12 8.25
CA GLU A 80 12.93 10.28 9.45
C GLU A 80 12.19 10.96 10.62
N ARG A 81 12.43 12.27 10.82
CA ARG A 81 11.75 13.05 11.86
C ARG A 81 10.23 13.10 11.66
N LEU A 82 9.77 13.39 10.44
CA LEU A 82 8.34 13.46 10.13
C LEU A 82 7.64 12.10 10.31
N ALA A 83 8.24 11.03 9.81
CA ALA A 83 7.69 9.69 9.95
C ALA A 83 7.61 9.27 11.42
N ASN A 84 8.68 9.46 12.19
CA ASN A 84 8.71 9.09 13.61
C ASN A 84 7.68 9.88 14.42
N LEU A 85 7.55 11.19 14.21
CA LEU A 85 6.55 12.01 14.90
C LEU A 85 5.12 11.55 14.62
N ALA A 86 4.79 11.26 13.36
CA ALA A 86 3.47 10.74 12.99
C ALA A 86 3.19 9.38 13.66
N ILE A 87 4.17 8.46 13.62
CA ILE A 87 4.06 7.12 14.20
C ILE A 87 3.87 7.19 15.73
N ASP A 88 4.73 7.94 16.42
CA ASP A 88 4.79 7.95 17.89
C ASP A 88 3.63 8.74 18.53
N LEU A 89 3.14 9.78 17.86
CA LEU A 89 2.11 10.65 18.42
C LEU A 89 0.69 10.26 18.00
N VAL A 90 0.53 9.58 16.86
CA VAL A 90 -0.79 9.28 16.29
C VAL A 90 -0.97 7.79 16.04
N ILE A 91 -0.13 7.18 15.19
CA ILE A 91 -0.42 5.83 14.66
C ILE A 91 -0.35 4.74 15.74
N THR A 92 0.47 4.94 16.78
CA THR A 92 0.57 4.02 17.93
C THR A 92 -0.57 4.17 18.94
N ARG A 93 -1.48 5.13 18.78
CA ARG A 93 -2.60 5.37 19.68
C ARG A 93 -3.92 4.98 19.00
N ASP A 94 -4.50 3.88 19.48
CA ASP A 94 -5.70 3.28 18.88
C ASP A 94 -6.91 4.25 18.80
N GLU A 95 -6.98 5.23 19.70
CA GLU A 95 -8.01 6.29 19.71
C GLU A 95 -8.10 7.10 18.41
N PHE A 96 -7.01 7.16 17.63
CA PHE A 96 -6.94 7.90 16.37
C PHE A 96 -7.22 7.04 15.13
N LEU A 97 -7.46 5.73 15.29
CA LEU A 97 -7.50 4.78 14.17
C LEU A 97 -8.93 4.44 13.70
N GLY A 98 -9.96 5.13 14.20
CA GLY A 98 -11.37 4.88 13.84
C GLY A 98 -11.81 5.41 12.46
N GLY A 99 -11.02 6.31 11.87
CA GLY A 99 -11.29 6.92 10.57
C GLY A 99 -10.49 6.30 9.43
N ILE A 100 -10.99 6.47 8.19
CA ILE A 100 -10.32 5.93 7.00
C ILE A 100 -8.94 6.56 6.78
N GLU A 101 -8.75 7.82 7.17
CA GLU A 101 -7.45 8.50 7.13
C GLU A 101 -6.47 7.92 8.16
N GLY A 102 -6.97 7.41 9.29
CA GLY A 102 -6.16 6.71 10.27
C GLY A 102 -5.64 5.39 9.70
N LEU A 103 -6.50 4.63 9.02
CA LEU A 103 -6.09 3.42 8.29
C LEU A 103 -5.05 3.74 7.21
N GLU A 104 -5.28 4.78 6.41
CA GLU A 104 -4.32 5.27 5.41
C GLU A 104 -2.96 5.58 6.04
N CYS A 105 -2.91 6.23 7.22
CA CYS A 105 -1.66 6.49 7.92
C CYS A 105 -0.89 5.20 8.26
N ILE A 106 -1.56 4.15 8.76
CA ILE A 106 -0.91 2.87 9.06
C ILE A 106 -0.39 2.21 7.77
N MET A 107 -1.15 2.30 6.68
CA MET A 107 -0.74 1.78 5.38
C MET A 107 0.52 2.50 4.86
N ILE A 108 0.58 3.83 4.99
CA ILE A 108 1.77 4.62 4.61
C ILE A 108 2.95 4.30 5.53
N GLU A 109 2.75 4.13 6.83
CA GLU A 109 3.79 3.67 7.76
C GLU A 109 4.37 2.32 7.31
N SER A 110 3.52 1.35 6.97
CA SER A 110 3.97 0.04 6.49
C SER A 110 4.83 0.15 5.23
N MET A 111 4.39 0.95 4.25
CA MET A 111 5.17 1.23 3.05
C MET A 111 6.49 1.94 3.37
N TYR A 112 6.46 2.96 4.23
CA TYR A 112 7.64 3.69 4.67
C TYR A 112 8.70 2.74 5.27
N GLN A 113 8.28 1.85 6.18
CA GLN A 113 9.16 0.86 6.81
C GLN A 113 9.74 -0.12 5.78
N ALA A 114 8.95 -0.56 4.79
CA ALA A 114 9.44 -1.42 3.71
C ALA A 114 10.50 -0.71 2.86
N ASN A 115 10.26 0.55 2.48
CA ASN A 115 11.14 1.34 1.64
C ASN A 115 12.50 1.63 2.29
N ILE A 116 12.56 1.78 3.62
CA ILE A 116 13.84 1.91 4.35
C ILE A 116 14.50 0.56 4.68
N GLY A 117 13.95 -0.56 4.17
CA GLY A 117 14.49 -1.91 4.35
C GLY A 117 14.09 -2.60 5.66
N SER A 118 13.19 -2.01 6.46
CA SER A 118 12.73 -2.57 7.73
C SER A 118 11.51 -3.48 7.54
N LEU A 119 11.70 -4.60 6.86
CA LEU A 119 10.63 -5.53 6.48
C LEU A 119 9.81 -6.05 7.66
N ARG A 120 10.46 -6.33 8.81
CA ARG A 120 9.75 -6.79 10.02
C ARG A 120 8.83 -5.72 10.60
N ARG A 121 9.27 -4.45 10.61
CA ARG A 121 8.43 -3.33 11.09
C ARG A 121 7.27 -3.08 10.14
N SER A 122 7.54 -3.12 8.83
CA SER A 122 6.50 -3.06 7.80
C SER A 122 5.44 -4.16 7.98
N TRP A 123 5.86 -5.40 8.25
CA TRP A 123 4.93 -6.50 8.46
C TRP A 123 4.06 -6.29 9.71
N VAL A 124 4.63 -5.83 10.82
CA VAL A 124 3.88 -5.55 12.06
C VAL A 124 2.86 -4.43 11.85
N SER A 125 3.24 -3.31 11.23
CA SER A 125 2.29 -2.22 10.96
C SER A 125 1.23 -2.64 9.94
N ASN A 126 1.58 -3.44 8.92
CA ASN A 126 0.60 -3.99 7.99
C ASN A 126 -0.42 -4.91 8.68
N ARG A 127 0.01 -5.71 9.66
CA ARG A 127 -0.91 -6.53 10.47
C ARG A 127 -1.85 -5.71 11.31
N ARG A 128 -1.38 -4.59 11.85
CA ARG A 128 -2.24 -3.61 12.52
C ARG A 128 -3.25 -3.01 11.52
N ALA A 129 -2.82 -2.59 10.33
CA ALA A 129 -3.72 -2.10 9.29
C ALA A 129 -4.80 -3.12 8.93
N MET A 130 -4.42 -4.41 8.82
CA MET A 130 -5.37 -5.50 8.57
C MET A 130 -6.43 -5.62 9.66
N ALA A 131 -6.04 -5.60 10.92
CA ALA A 131 -6.97 -5.68 12.05
C ALA A 131 -7.93 -4.48 12.06
N ILE A 132 -7.42 -3.26 11.86
CA ILE A 132 -8.25 -2.05 11.79
C ILE A 132 -9.22 -2.11 10.59
N ALA A 133 -8.75 -2.53 9.42
CA ALA A 133 -9.59 -2.69 8.24
C ALA A 133 -10.72 -3.73 8.44
N GLN A 134 -10.46 -4.79 9.20
CA GLN A 134 -11.48 -5.79 9.59
C GLN A 134 -12.50 -5.19 10.57
N LEU A 135 -12.06 -4.38 11.53
CA LEU A 135 -12.99 -3.64 12.41
C LEU A 135 -13.87 -2.69 11.61
N MET A 136 -13.33 -2.07 10.56
CA MET A 136 -14.07 -1.24 9.61
C MET A 136 -14.92 -2.03 8.61
N ARG A 137 -14.85 -3.38 8.65
CA ARG A 137 -15.54 -4.33 7.76
C ARG A 137 -15.17 -4.21 6.29
N LEU A 138 -13.93 -3.79 5.99
CA LEU A 138 -13.45 -3.69 4.60
C LEU A 138 -13.17 -5.05 3.96
N ASP A 139 -13.09 -6.11 4.78
CA ASP A 139 -12.92 -7.51 4.37
C ASP A 139 -14.22 -8.13 3.81
N ARG A 140 -15.35 -7.43 3.93
CA ARG A 140 -16.67 -7.94 3.53
C ARG A 140 -17.20 -7.26 2.27
N SER A 141 -17.89 -8.02 1.44
CA SER A 141 -18.54 -7.54 0.21
C SER A 141 -19.91 -6.90 0.46
N ASP A 142 -20.44 -6.90 1.68
CA ASP A 142 -21.82 -6.52 1.99
C ASP A 142 -22.07 -4.99 2.03
N HIS A 143 -21.12 -4.17 1.57
CA HIS A 143 -21.16 -2.70 1.51
C HIS A 143 -21.49 -2.00 2.84
N ARG A 144 -21.44 -2.70 3.98
CA ARG A 144 -21.72 -2.17 5.33
C ARG A 144 -20.42 -1.74 6.02
N THR A 145 -19.68 -0.84 5.39
CA THR A 145 -18.44 -0.33 5.98
C THR A 145 -18.73 0.54 7.20
N GLN A 146 -17.88 0.43 8.23
CA GLN A 146 -18.02 1.14 9.50
C GLN A 146 -16.76 1.93 9.79
N PHE A 147 -16.65 3.12 9.18
CA PHE A 147 -15.53 4.04 9.43
C PHE A 147 -16.01 5.49 9.37
N GLU A 148 -15.27 6.35 10.08
CA GLU A 148 -15.43 7.80 9.99
C GLU A 148 -14.60 8.37 8.84
N VAL A 149 -15.04 9.49 8.29
CA VAL A 149 -14.27 10.29 7.32
C VAL A 149 -14.00 11.64 7.96
N LEU A 150 -12.74 11.90 8.29
CA LEU A 150 -12.32 13.09 9.04
C LEU A 150 -12.22 14.32 8.14
N ASP A 151 -11.80 14.13 6.89
CA ASP A 151 -11.75 15.18 5.88
C ASP A 151 -12.76 14.87 4.76
N PRO A 152 -13.80 15.71 4.55
CA PRO A 152 -14.79 15.51 3.50
C PRO A 152 -14.22 15.42 2.08
N ASN A 153 -12.98 15.89 1.87
CA ASN A 153 -12.29 15.81 0.58
C ASN A 153 -11.48 14.51 0.41
N THR A 154 -11.37 13.69 1.45
CA THR A 154 -10.66 12.41 1.39
C THR A 154 -11.28 11.52 0.33
N ARG A 155 -10.45 11.13 -0.65
CA ARG A 155 -10.80 10.15 -1.67
C ARG A 155 -10.14 8.84 -1.32
N CYS A 156 -10.93 7.79 -1.22
CA CYS A 156 -10.42 6.45 -0.95
C CYS A 156 -11.30 5.41 -1.64
N HIS A 157 -10.71 4.25 -1.92
CA HIS A 157 -11.44 3.08 -2.39
C HIS A 157 -11.26 1.95 -1.35
N PRO A 158 -12.17 1.78 -0.38
CA PRO A 158 -11.95 0.89 0.77
C PRO A 158 -11.66 -0.57 0.41
N GLN A 159 -12.33 -1.13 -0.60
CA GLN A 159 -12.05 -2.50 -1.07
C GLN A 159 -10.66 -2.63 -1.71
N LEU A 160 -10.15 -1.56 -2.34
CA LEU A 160 -8.79 -1.52 -2.84
C LEU A 160 -7.81 -1.46 -1.67
N MET A 161 -8.08 -0.65 -0.65
CA MET A 161 -7.24 -0.58 0.55
C MET A 161 -7.12 -1.95 1.22
N TRP A 162 -8.24 -2.67 1.38
CA TRP A 162 -8.23 -4.06 1.85
C TRP A 162 -7.34 -4.96 0.96
N PHE A 163 -7.53 -4.91 -0.36
CA PHE A 163 -6.69 -5.64 -1.30
C PHE A 163 -5.20 -5.31 -1.13
N ARG A 164 -4.84 -4.03 -0.99
CA ARG A 164 -3.45 -3.56 -0.82
C ARG A 164 -2.84 -4.09 0.48
N ILE A 165 -3.60 -4.10 1.57
CA ILE A 165 -3.17 -4.67 2.86
C ILE A 165 -2.92 -6.18 2.73
N VAL A 166 -3.83 -6.92 2.12
CA VAL A 166 -3.67 -8.39 1.93
C VAL A 166 -2.52 -8.70 0.97
N PHE A 167 -2.36 -7.90 -0.10
CA PHE A 167 -1.26 -8.04 -1.04
C PHE A 167 0.09 -7.87 -0.35
N LEU A 168 0.28 -6.76 0.37
CA LEU A 168 1.53 -6.48 1.09
C LEU A 168 1.81 -7.52 2.18
N ASP A 169 0.77 -7.97 2.90
CA ASP A 169 0.90 -9.03 3.90
C ASP A 169 1.51 -10.29 3.31
N ARG A 170 0.98 -10.75 2.18
CA ARG A 170 1.44 -11.98 1.52
C ARG A 170 2.85 -11.85 0.98
N GLN A 171 3.21 -10.70 0.41
CA GLN A 171 4.58 -10.45 -0.05
C GLN A 171 5.57 -10.49 1.13
N LEU A 172 5.27 -9.78 2.21
CA LEU A 172 6.13 -9.74 3.40
C LEU A 172 6.20 -11.11 4.10
N SER A 173 5.08 -11.83 4.17
CA SER A 173 5.04 -13.18 4.75
C SER A 173 5.88 -14.17 3.95
N LEU A 174 5.87 -14.09 2.61
CA LEU A 174 6.78 -14.90 1.78
C LEU A 174 8.25 -14.55 2.03
N LEU A 175 8.59 -13.26 2.04
CA LEU A 175 9.96 -12.79 2.25
C LEU A 175 10.51 -13.14 3.64
N LEU A 176 9.66 -13.12 4.66
CA LEU A 176 10.04 -13.34 6.06
C LEU A 176 9.83 -14.79 6.53
N GLY A 177 9.23 -15.65 5.71
CA GLY A 177 8.86 -17.02 6.10
C GLY A 177 7.76 -17.07 7.18
N LEU A 178 6.81 -16.13 7.14
CA LEU A 178 5.70 -16.02 8.09
C LEU A 178 4.39 -16.53 7.46
N SER A 179 3.38 -16.80 8.29
CA SER A 179 2.03 -17.12 7.82
C SER A 179 1.33 -15.88 7.25
N GLN A 180 0.36 -16.05 6.35
CA GLN A 180 -0.54 -14.96 5.91
C GLN A 180 -1.60 -14.64 6.98
N GLY A 181 -2.14 -13.43 6.94
CA GLY A 181 -3.16 -12.94 7.88
C GLY A 181 -4.58 -13.11 7.40
N SER A 182 -4.76 -13.32 6.09
CA SER A 182 -6.06 -13.58 5.49
C SER A 182 -5.96 -14.62 4.38
N LEU A 183 -6.91 -15.54 4.36
CA LEU A 183 -7.09 -16.52 3.28
C LEU A 183 -7.99 -15.99 2.15
N ASP A 184 -8.45 -14.75 2.25
CA ASP A 184 -9.36 -14.14 1.27
C ASP A 184 -8.71 -14.03 -0.12
N ARG A 185 -9.30 -14.70 -1.10
CA ARG A 185 -8.89 -14.66 -2.52
C ARG A 185 -9.96 -14.02 -3.42
N SER A 186 -11.02 -13.44 -2.85
CA SER A 186 -12.14 -12.84 -3.60
C SER A 186 -11.70 -11.66 -4.48
N MET A 187 -10.59 -11.02 -4.11
CA MET A 187 -9.97 -9.87 -4.78
C MET A 187 -9.44 -10.13 -6.21
N ALA A 188 -9.58 -11.34 -6.74
CA ALA A 188 -9.22 -11.69 -8.12
C ALA A 188 -10.35 -12.44 -8.84
N SER A 189 -11.61 -12.06 -8.59
CA SER A 189 -12.75 -12.57 -9.36
C SER A 189 -12.61 -12.23 -10.85
N ASP A 190 -13.18 -13.07 -11.73
CA ASP A 190 -13.10 -12.87 -13.19
C ASP A 190 -13.62 -11.49 -13.61
N VAL A 191 -14.69 -11.02 -12.97
CA VAL A 191 -15.25 -9.68 -13.22
C VAL A 191 -14.23 -8.59 -12.91
N MET A 192 -13.57 -8.66 -11.75
CA MET A 192 -12.56 -7.67 -11.37
C MET A 192 -11.38 -7.70 -12.34
N LEU A 193 -10.88 -8.88 -12.68
CA LEU A 193 -9.73 -9.07 -13.57
C LEU A 193 -9.98 -8.57 -14.99
N GLN A 194 -11.20 -8.70 -15.51
CA GLN A 194 -11.58 -8.21 -16.84
C GLN A 194 -11.65 -6.68 -16.93
N THR A 195 -12.02 -6.02 -15.83
CA THR A 195 -12.16 -4.56 -15.78
C THR A 195 -10.92 -3.83 -15.28
N ASP A 196 -9.89 -4.55 -14.83
CA ASP A 196 -8.69 -3.96 -14.25
C ASP A 196 -7.69 -3.47 -15.32
N THR A 197 -6.77 -2.63 -14.90
CA THR A 197 -5.56 -2.29 -15.64
C THR A 197 -4.60 -3.49 -15.72
N PRO A 198 -3.68 -3.55 -16.71
CA PRO A 198 -2.69 -4.62 -16.78
C PRO A 198 -1.87 -4.79 -15.49
N MET A 199 -1.52 -3.68 -14.83
CA MET A 199 -0.81 -3.72 -13.55
C MET A 199 -1.69 -4.27 -12.43
N GLY A 200 -2.90 -3.72 -12.23
CA GLY A 200 -3.80 -4.22 -11.19
C GLY A 200 -4.18 -5.69 -11.38
N HIS A 201 -4.34 -6.13 -12.64
CA HIS A 201 -4.54 -7.54 -12.99
C HIS A 201 -3.37 -8.41 -12.51
N LEU A 202 -2.13 -8.01 -12.81
CA LEU A 202 -0.93 -8.72 -12.37
C LEU A 202 -0.88 -8.83 -10.84
N GLU A 203 -1.07 -7.71 -10.14
CA GLU A 203 -1.00 -7.66 -8.68
C GLU A 203 -2.05 -8.55 -8.02
N ARG A 204 -3.27 -8.60 -8.59
CA ARG A 204 -4.35 -9.49 -8.11
C ARG A 204 -4.02 -10.96 -8.27
N ILE A 205 -3.51 -11.34 -9.43
CA ILE A 205 -3.07 -12.72 -9.66
C ILE A 205 -1.92 -13.07 -8.72
N HIS A 206 -0.92 -12.20 -8.59
CA HIS A 206 0.18 -12.40 -7.64
C HIS A 206 -0.33 -12.55 -6.21
N CYS A 207 -1.32 -11.75 -5.80
CA CYS A 207 -1.92 -11.85 -4.48
C CYS A 207 -2.51 -13.25 -4.21
N VAL A 208 -3.23 -13.82 -5.18
CA VAL A 208 -3.83 -15.16 -5.06
C VAL A 208 -2.76 -16.25 -5.07
N LEU A 209 -1.78 -16.15 -5.97
CA LEU A 209 -0.68 -17.11 -6.09
C LEU A 209 0.17 -17.13 -4.82
N SER A 210 0.54 -15.97 -4.28
CA SER A 210 1.26 -15.88 -3.02
C SER A 210 0.51 -16.56 -1.86
N SER A 211 -0.83 -16.45 -1.82
CA SER A 211 -1.64 -17.17 -0.84
C SER A 211 -1.53 -18.69 -0.99
N LYS A 212 -1.62 -19.21 -2.23
CA LYS A 212 -1.47 -20.65 -2.52
C LYS A 212 -0.05 -21.14 -2.16
N ILE A 213 0.99 -20.36 -2.47
CA ILE A 213 2.38 -20.69 -2.12
C ILE A 213 2.56 -20.72 -0.59
N LEU A 214 1.99 -19.77 0.14
CA LEU A 214 2.06 -19.73 1.60
C LEU A 214 1.36 -20.93 2.25
N GLU A 215 0.19 -21.32 1.75
CA GLU A 215 -0.50 -22.54 2.21
C GLU A 215 0.31 -23.80 1.90
N TRP A 216 0.88 -23.89 0.70
CA TRP A 216 1.75 -24.98 0.32
C TRP A 216 2.98 -25.05 1.23
N ASN A 217 3.70 -23.94 1.43
CA ASN A 217 4.85 -23.85 2.34
C ASN A 217 4.52 -24.30 3.77
N ALA A 218 3.31 -23.98 4.26
CA ALA A 218 2.85 -24.36 5.59
C ALA A 218 2.45 -25.85 5.70
N SER A 219 2.11 -26.50 4.58
CA SER A 219 1.74 -27.92 4.57
C SER A 219 2.98 -28.78 4.85
N SER A 220 2.88 -29.70 5.82
CA SER A 220 4.02 -30.50 6.32
C SER A 220 4.39 -31.68 5.40
N SER A 221 3.87 -31.73 4.17
CA SER A 221 4.01 -32.84 3.24
C SER A 221 4.44 -32.30 1.89
N HIS A 222 5.76 -32.18 1.69
CA HIS A 222 6.38 -31.69 0.45
C HIS A 222 6.92 -32.84 -0.42
N SER A 223 6.38 -34.05 -0.27
CA SER A 223 7.00 -35.28 -0.79
C SER A 223 6.04 -36.22 -1.49
N THR A 224 4.82 -35.79 -1.80
CA THR A 224 3.85 -36.58 -2.54
C THR A 224 3.80 -36.17 -4.02
N PRO A 225 3.47 -37.08 -4.96
CA PRO A 225 3.25 -36.74 -6.37
C PRO A 225 2.16 -35.67 -6.60
N TYR A 226 1.20 -35.55 -5.68
CA TYR A 226 0.17 -34.51 -5.69
C TYR A 226 0.79 -33.11 -5.53
N ASP A 227 1.84 -32.98 -4.72
CA ASP A 227 2.55 -31.72 -4.47
C ASP A 227 3.27 -31.23 -5.74
N TYR A 228 3.86 -32.14 -6.51
CA TYR A 228 4.51 -31.81 -7.78
C TYR A 228 3.53 -31.27 -8.83
N SER A 229 2.32 -31.85 -8.91
CA SER A 229 1.28 -31.38 -9.83
C SER A 229 0.77 -29.99 -9.46
N THR A 230 0.63 -29.71 -8.17
CA THR A 230 0.22 -28.40 -7.63
C THR A 230 1.30 -27.35 -7.89
N MET A 231 2.56 -27.67 -7.63
CA MET A 231 3.70 -26.80 -7.94
C MET A 231 3.76 -26.45 -9.43
N LYS A 232 3.62 -27.44 -10.31
CA LYS A 232 3.60 -27.21 -11.77
C LYS A 232 2.44 -26.32 -12.20
N THR A 233 1.28 -26.45 -11.56
CA THR A 233 0.12 -25.61 -11.83
C THR A 233 0.38 -24.15 -11.43
N LEU A 234 0.97 -23.94 -10.25
CA LEU A 234 1.36 -22.60 -9.77
C LEU A 234 2.40 -21.94 -10.69
N ASP A 235 3.42 -22.68 -11.10
CA ASP A 235 4.44 -22.19 -12.04
C ASP A 235 3.82 -21.80 -13.40
N LEU A 236 2.92 -22.62 -13.93
CA LEU A 236 2.19 -22.29 -15.17
C LEU A 236 1.31 -21.05 -15.02
N GLU A 237 0.63 -20.87 -13.88
CA GLU A 237 -0.17 -19.67 -13.60
C GLU A 237 0.72 -18.42 -13.49
N LEU A 238 1.87 -18.50 -12.82
CA LEU A 238 2.87 -17.42 -12.76
C LEU A 238 3.38 -17.04 -14.16
N GLN A 239 3.77 -18.02 -14.96
CA GLN A 239 4.25 -17.78 -16.33
C GLN A 239 3.17 -17.21 -17.24
N LYS A 240 1.90 -17.59 -17.05
CA LYS A 240 0.77 -16.98 -17.78
C LYS A 240 0.58 -15.52 -17.37
N ALA A 241 0.63 -15.21 -16.08
CA ALA A 241 0.52 -13.85 -15.57
C ALA A 241 1.64 -12.95 -16.11
N ALA A 242 2.88 -13.42 -16.07
CA ALA A 242 4.04 -12.69 -16.58
C ALA A 242 3.93 -12.39 -18.08
N ARG A 243 3.41 -13.33 -18.88
CA ARG A 243 3.18 -13.14 -20.33
C ARG A 243 2.05 -12.16 -20.66
N GLY A 244 1.19 -11.83 -19.69
CA GLY A 244 0.15 -10.83 -19.84
C GLY A 244 0.65 -9.38 -19.82
N LEU A 245 1.93 -9.17 -19.44
CA LEU A 245 2.52 -7.83 -19.40
C LEU A 245 3.00 -7.39 -20.79
N PRO A 246 2.93 -6.08 -21.11
CA PRO A 246 3.49 -5.55 -22.34
C PRO A 246 4.99 -5.86 -22.46
N SER A 247 5.48 -6.14 -23.67
CA SER A 247 6.89 -6.52 -23.94
C SER A 247 7.94 -5.44 -23.63
N LYS A 248 7.53 -4.28 -23.09
CA LYS A 248 8.39 -3.13 -22.76
C LYS A 248 8.59 -2.93 -21.25
N TRP A 249 8.18 -3.92 -20.45
CA TRP A 249 8.48 -4.00 -19.03
C TRP A 249 9.84 -4.64 -18.78
#